data_AF-A0A1F8GNZ4-F1
#
_entry.id   AF-A0A1F8GNZ4-F1
#
_cell.length_a   1.000
_cell.length_b   1.000
_cell.length_c   1.000
_cell.angle_alpha   90.00
_cell.angle_beta   90.00
_cell.angle_gamma   90.00
#
_symmetry.space_group_name_H-M   'P 1'
#
loop_
_entity.id
_entity.type
_entity.pdbx_description
1 polymer ?
#
loop_
_entity_poly.entity_id
_entity_poly.type
_entity_poly.pdbx_seq_one_letter_code
_entity_poly.pdbx_strand_id
1 'polypeptide(L)'
;MIGVLTLDNLRSYARWGKLGKIDFFQHNLSRRAYPSLSDLHKLIVQMADQYGLREENVLAVVAIGSAIHPSKFKNSYSIRRRFFLFGPLRAKHRIVQIAPNDFDFLVLTDRDLEAKGAWMRKGKIHLINRSIGQILRCRENGDTVSINALRRGVMIFRTFLFEDNDWANLGIRAGVKRDASRPRAYYYKGPHKYLEISVG
;
A
#
# COMPACT_ATOMS: atom_id res chain seq x y z
N MET A 1 -6.98 21.04 12.95
CA MET A 1 -5.52 20.77 12.92
C MET A 1 -5.28 19.59 11.97
N ILE A 2 -5.34 19.85 10.66
CA ILE A 2 -5.27 18.83 9.61
C ILE A 2 -3.86 18.94 9.04
N GLY A 3 -2.96 18.03 9.38
CA GLY A 3 -1.57 18.17 8.96
C GLY A 3 -0.53 17.26 9.59
N VAL A 4 -0.83 16.66 10.74
CA VAL A 4 0.12 15.78 11.45
C VAL A 4 -0.24 14.32 11.18
N LEU A 5 0.78 13.46 11.05
CA LEU A 5 0.60 12.03 10.92
C LEU A 5 0.11 11.43 12.25
N THR A 6 -1.20 11.47 12.46
CA THR A 6 -1.86 10.74 13.55
C THR A 6 -2.60 9.54 12.99
N LEU A 7 -2.86 8.54 13.84
CA LEU A 7 -3.64 7.36 13.43
C LEU A 7 -5.01 7.78 12.88
N ASP A 8 -5.71 8.72 13.51
CA ASP A 8 -7.04 9.14 13.06
C ASP A 8 -7.01 9.90 11.73
N ASN A 9 -5.98 10.71 11.48
CA ASN A 9 -5.81 11.35 10.17
C ASN A 9 -5.51 10.30 9.08
N LEU A 10 -4.62 9.35 9.34
CA LEU A 10 -4.34 8.23 8.44
C LEU A 10 -5.61 7.40 8.16
N ARG A 11 -6.44 7.16 9.17
CA ARG A 11 -7.74 6.50 9.02
C ARG A 11 -8.69 7.28 8.13
N SER A 12 -8.81 8.59 8.38
CA SER A 12 -9.67 9.47 7.61
C SER A 12 -9.27 9.48 6.14
N TYR A 13 -7.99 9.72 5.84
CA TYR A 13 -7.50 9.74 4.46
C TYR A 13 -7.62 8.39 3.77
N ALA A 14 -7.31 7.27 4.43
CA ALA A 14 -7.48 5.95 3.84
C ALA A 14 -8.96 5.63 3.52
N ARG A 15 -9.91 6.14 4.33
CA ARG A 15 -11.35 6.06 4.04
C ARG A 15 -11.73 6.91 2.82
N TRP A 16 -11.25 8.15 2.74
CA TRP A 16 -11.48 9.06 1.60
C TRP A 16 -10.90 8.51 0.30
N GLY A 17 -9.70 7.95 0.36
CA GLY A 17 -9.05 7.23 -0.72
C GLY A 17 -9.66 5.86 -1.02
N LYS A 18 -10.86 5.52 -0.50
CA LYS A 18 -11.65 4.32 -0.82
C LYS A 18 -10.82 3.02 -0.98
N LEU A 19 -9.75 2.85 -0.19
CA LEU A 19 -8.84 1.70 -0.24
C LEU A 19 -9.45 0.49 0.47
N GLY A 20 -10.66 0.11 0.06
CA GLY A 20 -11.53 -0.83 0.75
C GLY A 20 -10.77 -2.01 1.37
N LYS A 21 -10.99 -2.19 2.68
CA LYS A 21 -10.50 -3.30 3.52
C LYS A 21 -9.04 -3.25 3.95
N ILE A 22 -8.42 -2.10 4.16
CA ILE A 22 -7.44 -2.05 5.26
C ILE A 22 -8.27 -2.25 6.54
N ASP A 23 -8.32 -3.48 7.03
CA ASP A 23 -9.42 -3.93 7.90
C ASP A 23 -9.36 -3.21 9.25
N PHE A 24 -10.43 -2.47 9.56
CA PHE A 24 -10.56 -1.69 10.79
C PHE A 24 -11.28 -2.43 11.91
N PHE A 25 -11.87 -3.59 11.61
CA PHE A 25 -12.59 -4.39 12.58
C PHE A 25 -12.30 -5.87 12.33
N GLN A 26 -11.56 -6.48 13.25
CA GLN A 26 -11.72 -7.91 13.49
C GLN A 26 -13.20 -8.13 13.77
N HIS A 27 -13.88 -8.91 12.94
CA HIS A 27 -14.76 -10.01 13.31
C HIS A 27 -15.46 -10.53 12.04
N ASN A 28 -15.17 -11.77 11.69
CA ASN A 28 -16.01 -12.65 10.86
C ASN A 28 -16.22 -12.35 9.36
N LEU A 29 -15.18 -11.99 8.61
CA LEU A 29 -15.15 -12.21 7.15
C LEU A 29 -13.83 -12.85 6.70
N SER A 30 -13.73 -14.17 6.88
CA SER A 30 -12.85 -15.09 6.14
C SER A 30 -11.53 -14.50 5.59
N ARG A 31 -10.47 -14.52 6.41
CA ARG A 31 -9.04 -14.52 6.01
C ARG A 31 -8.62 -13.56 4.88
N ARG A 32 -9.11 -12.33 4.89
CA ARG A 32 -8.54 -11.27 4.04
C ARG A 32 -7.35 -10.67 4.77
N ALA A 33 -6.15 -11.11 4.42
CA ALA A 33 -4.90 -10.54 4.91
C ALA A 33 -4.76 -9.12 4.35
N TYR A 34 -5.11 -8.11 5.14
CA TYR A 34 -4.76 -6.72 4.88
C TYR A 34 -4.01 -6.19 6.10
N PRO A 35 -3.06 -5.26 5.93
CA PRO A 35 -2.31 -4.72 7.04
C PRO A 35 -3.23 -3.90 7.94
N SER A 36 -2.96 -3.82 9.24
CA SER A 36 -3.66 -2.86 10.11
C SER A 36 -3.09 -1.46 9.90
N LEU A 37 -3.93 -0.42 9.76
CA LEU A 37 -3.42 0.96 9.75
C LEU A 37 -2.77 1.35 11.08
N SER A 38 -3.16 0.71 12.18
CA SER A 38 -2.47 0.92 13.47
C SER A 38 -1.05 0.39 13.42
N ASP A 39 -0.85 -0.79 12.82
CA ASP A 39 0.50 -1.36 12.68
C ASP A 39 1.35 -0.57 11.69
N LEU A 40 0.73 -0.09 10.59
CA LEU A 40 1.38 0.82 9.66
C LEU A 40 1.81 2.12 10.36
N HIS A 41 0.90 2.77 11.09
CA HIS A 41 1.19 3.99 11.84
C HIS A 41 2.32 3.79 12.84
N LYS A 42 2.26 2.73 13.66
CA LYS A 42 3.32 2.38 14.61
C LYS A 42 4.67 2.19 13.91
N LEU A 43 4.67 1.58 12.73
CA LEU A 43 5.91 1.37 11.97
C LEU A 43 6.46 2.69 11.40
N ILE A 44 5.61 3.60 10.96
CA ILE A 44 6.04 4.93 10.49
C ILE A 44 6.60 5.75 11.65
N VAL A 45 5.94 5.74 12.81
CA VAL A 45 6.43 6.41 14.02
C VAL A 45 7.78 5.81 14.46
N GLN A 46 7.89 4.48 14.48
CA GLN A 46 9.15 3.80 14.79
C GLN A 46 10.29 4.20 13.82
N MET A 47 9.99 4.33 12.53
CA MET A 47 10.94 4.84 11.55
C MET A 47 11.29 6.31 11.82
N ALA A 48 10.31 7.16 12.11
CA ALA A 48 10.55 8.55 12.43
C ALA A 48 11.47 8.69 13.65
N ASP A 49 11.16 7.99 14.74
CA ASP A 49 11.95 7.98 15.98
C ASP A 49 13.39 7.51 15.74
N GLN A 50 13.57 6.41 14.99
CA GLN A 50 14.89 5.85 14.67
C GLN A 50 15.81 6.86 13.96
N TYR A 51 15.24 7.70 13.09
CA TYR A 51 15.98 8.69 12.31
C TYR A 51 15.84 10.12 12.85
N GLY A 52 15.34 10.30 14.08
CA GLY A 52 15.22 11.61 14.73
C GLY A 52 14.24 12.56 14.06
N LEU A 53 13.23 12.02 13.36
CA LEU A 53 12.14 12.78 12.76
C LEU A 53 10.97 12.93 13.73
N ARG A 54 10.22 14.00 13.51
CA ARG A 54 8.90 14.20 14.10
C ARG A 54 7.82 13.83 13.09
N GLU A 55 6.60 13.60 13.57
CA GLU A 55 5.44 13.29 12.72
C GLU A 55 5.17 14.36 11.64
N GLU A 56 5.51 15.62 11.91
CA GLU A 56 5.41 16.75 10.98
C GLU A 56 6.36 16.66 9.78
N ASN A 57 7.45 15.88 9.90
CA ASN A 57 8.39 15.68 8.80
C ASN A 57 7.88 14.65 7.78
N VAL A 58 6.81 13.91 8.09
CA VAL A 58 6.16 12.97 7.16
C VAL A 58 5.15 13.73 6.32
N LEU A 59 5.50 14.02 5.06
CA LEU A 59 4.68 14.80 4.13
C LEU A 59 3.53 13.99 3.52
N ALA A 60 3.78 12.72 3.19
CA ALA A 60 2.78 11.85 2.60
C ALA A 60 3.09 10.37 2.85
N VAL A 61 2.05 9.54 2.80
CA VAL A 61 2.17 8.08 2.74
C VAL A 61 1.46 7.59 1.49
N VAL A 62 2.14 6.75 0.71
CA VAL A 62 1.68 6.26 -0.59
C VAL A 62 1.66 4.73 -0.57
N ALA A 63 0.50 4.13 -0.79
CA ALA A 63 0.40 2.70 -1.03
C ALA A 63 0.89 2.38 -2.46
N ILE A 64 1.74 1.37 -2.59
CA ILE A 64 2.35 0.97 -3.86
C ILE A 64 2.30 -0.55 -4.07
N GLY A 65 2.52 -1.00 -5.29
CA GLY A 65 2.66 -2.42 -5.61
C GLY A 65 1.53 -3.31 -5.06
N SER A 66 1.88 -4.22 -4.15
CA SER A 66 0.96 -5.16 -3.52
C SER A 66 -0.08 -4.52 -2.59
N ALA A 67 0.18 -3.31 -2.08
CA ALA A 67 -0.79 -2.58 -1.25
C ALA A 67 -1.97 -2.03 -2.08
N ILE A 68 -1.76 -1.80 -3.38
CA ILE A 68 -2.78 -1.30 -4.32
C ILE A 68 -3.33 -2.41 -5.23
N HIS A 69 -2.58 -3.49 -5.44
CA HIS A 69 -2.99 -4.58 -6.33
C HIS A 69 -3.53 -5.76 -5.52
N PRO A 70 -4.82 -6.09 -5.65
CA PRO A 70 -5.35 -7.28 -5.01
C PRO A 70 -4.60 -8.51 -5.53
N SER A 71 -4.39 -9.43 -4.59
CA SER A 71 -3.86 -10.76 -4.82
C SER A 71 -4.44 -11.41 -6.07
N LYS A 72 -3.58 -12.01 -6.91
CA LYS A 72 -4.05 -12.90 -7.97
C LYS A 72 -4.69 -14.13 -7.33
N PHE A 73 -5.59 -14.82 -8.00
CA PHE A 73 -6.12 -16.10 -7.54
C PHE A 73 -5.65 -17.22 -8.48
N LYS A 74 -5.35 -18.40 -7.94
CA LYS A 74 -5.02 -19.60 -8.71
C LYS A 74 -5.99 -20.72 -8.36
N ASN A 75 -6.44 -21.43 -9.37
CA ASN A 75 -7.14 -22.69 -9.18
C ASN A 75 -6.13 -23.74 -8.71
N SER A 76 -6.33 -24.27 -7.52
CA SER A 76 -5.55 -25.36 -6.95
C SER A 76 -6.40 -26.61 -6.91
N TYR A 77 -5.82 -27.72 -7.34
CA TYR A 77 -6.42 -29.04 -7.29
C TYR A 77 -5.61 -29.86 -6.29
N SER A 78 -6.28 -30.42 -5.30
CA SER A 78 -5.67 -31.39 -4.38
C SER A 78 -6.43 -32.70 -4.50
N ILE A 79 -5.71 -33.78 -4.75
CA ILE A 79 -6.30 -35.12 -4.79
C ILE A 79 -6.02 -35.75 -3.44
N ARG A 80 -7.07 -36.12 -2.70
CA ARG A 80 -6.94 -36.81 -1.41
C ARG A 80 -7.86 -38.03 -1.40
N ARG A 81 -7.37 -39.14 -0.84
CA ARG A 81 -8.23 -40.30 -0.56
C ARG A 81 -9.21 -39.94 0.56
N ARG A 82 -10.47 -40.37 0.43
CA ARG A 82 -11.52 -40.13 1.44
C ARG A 82 -11.13 -40.72 2.81
N PHE A 83 -10.40 -41.83 2.81
CA PHE A 83 -9.78 -42.43 3.99
C PHE A 83 -8.28 -42.63 3.74
N PHE A 84 -7.45 -42.49 4.77
CA PHE A 84 -5.99 -42.37 4.65
C PHE A 84 -5.35 -43.58 3.92
N LEU A 85 -5.95 -44.77 4.02
CA LEU A 85 -5.45 -46.02 3.43
C LEU A 85 -6.39 -46.68 2.41
N PHE A 86 -7.67 -46.27 2.32
CA PHE A 86 -8.67 -46.93 1.47
C PHE A 86 -9.70 -45.95 0.89
N GLY A 87 -10.39 -46.35 -0.18
CA GLY A 87 -11.49 -45.59 -0.77
C GLY A 87 -11.11 -44.63 -1.91
N PRO A 88 -12.13 -44.05 -2.59
CA PRO A 88 -11.95 -43.35 -3.86
C PRO A 88 -11.17 -42.04 -3.68
N LEU A 89 -10.33 -41.74 -4.67
CA LEU A 89 -9.63 -40.46 -4.80
C LEU A 89 -10.67 -39.36 -5.05
N ARG A 90 -10.65 -38.31 -4.22
CA ARG A 90 -11.47 -37.11 -4.43
C ARG A 90 -10.57 -35.95 -4.81
N ALA A 91 -10.84 -35.37 -5.98
CA ALA A 91 -10.29 -34.08 -6.35
C ALA A 91 -11.04 -32.98 -5.61
N LYS A 92 -10.36 -32.27 -4.72
CA LYS A 92 -10.86 -31.04 -4.13
C LYS A 92 -10.30 -29.87 -4.93
N HIS A 93 -11.18 -29.23 -5.69
CA HIS A 93 -10.90 -27.95 -6.33
C HIS A 93 -11.02 -26.83 -5.28
N ARG A 94 -10.01 -25.97 -5.20
CA ARG A 94 -10.03 -24.78 -4.36
C ARG A 94 -9.43 -23.60 -5.10
N ILE A 95 -10.14 -22.49 -5.10
CA ILE A 95 -9.58 -21.21 -5.51
C ILE A 95 -8.72 -20.71 -4.36
N VAL A 96 -7.41 -20.61 -4.57
CA VAL A 96 -6.43 -20.13 -3.59
C VAL A 96 -6.00 -18.72 -3.97
N GLN A 97 -6.00 -17.83 -2.98
CA GLN A 97 -5.46 -16.49 -3.14
C GLN A 97 -3.93 -16.57 -3.25
N ILE A 98 -3.38 -16.19 -4.39
CA ILE A 98 -1.96 -15.84 -4.57
C ILE A 98 -1.82 -14.43 -3.99
N ALA A 99 -1.87 -14.32 -2.66
CA ALA A 99 -1.58 -13.05 -2.03
C ALA A 99 -0.12 -12.68 -2.27
N PRO A 100 0.22 -11.45 -2.72
CA PRO A 100 1.47 -10.89 -2.26
C PRO A 100 1.39 -10.90 -0.73
N ASN A 101 2.35 -11.58 -0.10
CA ASN A 101 2.36 -11.72 1.35
C ASN A 101 2.64 -10.39 2.05
N ASP A 102 3.19 -9.42 1.33
CA ASP A 102 3.69 -8.17 1.84
C ASP A 102 2.94 -6.98 1.23
N PHE A 103 2.89 -5.87 1.96
CA PHE A 103 2.23 -4.61 1.62
C PHE A 103 3.26 -3.50 1.61
N ASP A 104 3.52 -2.96 0.43
CA ASP A 104 4.53 -1.94 0.24
C ASP A 104 3.94 -0.53 0.34
N PHE A 105 4.56 0.31 1.17
CA PHE A 105 4.22 1.72 1.32
C PHE A 105 5.48 2.58 1.19
N LEU A 106 5.32 3.69 0.47
CA LEU A 106 6.32 4.75 0.40
C LEU A 106 5.94 5.85 1.39
N VAL A 107 6.90 6.27 2.22
CA VAL A 107 6.76 7.40 3.15
C VAL A 107 7.60 8.54 2.61
N LEU A 108 6.93 9.62 2.22
CA LEU A 108 7.59 10.84 1.76
C LEU A 108 7.92 11.72 2.97
N THR A 109 9.19 12.08 3.10
CA THR A 109 9.66 13.01 4.15
C THR A 109 10.20 14.32 3.57
N ASP A 110 10.30 15.33 4.41
CA ASP A 110 10.88 16.63 4.05
C ASP A 110 12.40 16.60 3.81
N ARG A 111 13.08 15.57 4.33
CA ARG A 111 14.54 15.39 4.24
C ARG A 111 14.94 13.95 3.96
N ASP A 112 16.17 13.78 3.47
CA ASP A 112 16.79 12.46 3.27
C ASP A 112 17.12 11.83 4.63
N LEU A 113 16.70 10.57 4.84
CA LEU A 113 17.09 9.81 6.03
C LEU A 113 18.40 9.04 5.83
N GLU A 114 18.60 8.53 4.62
CA GLU A 114 19.81 7.84 4.19
C GLU A 114 20.06 8.14 2.71
N ALA A 115 21.28 7.95 2.22
CA ALA A 115 21.65 8.25 0.83
C ALA A 115 20.75 7.57 -0.22
N LYS A 116 20.26 6.36 0.06
CA LYS A 116 19.35 5.59 -0.82
C LYS A 116 17.92 5.46 -0.25
N GLY A 117 17.62 6.24 0.80
CA GLY A 117 16.40 6.16 1.58
C GLY A 117 16.40 4.98 2.56
N ALA A 118 15.57 5.08 3.61
CA ALA A 118 15.46 4.06 4.64
C ALA A 118 14.44 2.98 4.28
N TRP A 119 14.69 1.76 4.78
CA TRP A 119 13.80 0.61 4.58
C TRP A 119 13.47 -0.01 5.93
N MET A 120 12.19 -0.28 6.17
CA MET A 120 11.74 -0.92 7.39
C MET A 120 10.68 -1.97 7.11
N ARG A 121 10.75 -3.11 7.79
CA ARG A 121 9.78 -4.20 7.66
C ARG A 121 9.28 -4.62 9.03
N LYS A 122 7.96 -4.80 9.15
CA LYS A 122 7.35 -5.46 10.31
C LYS A 122 6.21 -6.37 9.87
N GLY A 123 6.42 -7.66 10.06
CA GLY A 123 5.53 -8.68 9.53
C GLY A 123 5.39 -8.54 8.02
N LYS A 124 4.17 -8.21 7.58
CA LYS A 124 3.78 -8.06 6.18
C LYS A 124 3.87 -6.63 5.67
N ILE A 125 4.22 -5.64 6.49
CA ILE A 125 4.29 -4.24 6.07
C ILE A 125 5.73 -3.91 5.73
N HIS A 126 5.95 -3.37 4.54
CA HIS A 126 7.21 -2.83 4.08
C HIS A 126 7.05 -1.31 3.93
N LEU A 127 7.90 -0.56 4.64
CA LEU A 127 8.04 0.87 4.50
C LEU A 127 9.32 1.19 3.76
N ILE A 128 9.18 2.13 2.83
CA ILE A 128 10.29 2.66 2.05
C ILE A 128 10.22 4.17 2.18
N ASN A 129 11.23 4.78 2.75
CA ASN A 129 11.30 6.22 2.85
C ASN A 129 11.99 6.84 1.64
N ARG A 130 11.48 7.99 1.19
CA ARG A 130 12.16 8.90 0.27
C ARG A 130 11.90 10.34 0.65
N SER A 131 12.85 11.23 0.39
CA SER A 131 12.55 12.66 0.34
C SER A 131 12.09 13.12 -1.05
N ILE A 132 11.62 14.36 -1.14
CA ILE A 132 11.34 15.04 -2.40
C ILE A 132 12.59 15.03 -3.32
N GLY A 133 13.77 15.33 -2.77
CA GLY A 133 15.01 15.37 -3.55
C GLY A 133 15.39 14.01 -4.14
N GLN A 134 15.17 12.94 -3.38
CA GLN A 134 15.38 11.57 -3.85
C GLN A 134 14.37 11.15 -4.91
N ILE A 135 13.11 11.54 -4.76
CA ILE A 135 12.09 11.28 -5.79
C ILE A 135 12.42 12.01 -7.09
N LEU A 136 12.88 13.26 -7.02
CA LEU A 136 13.26 14.02 -8.22
C LEU A 136 14.39 13.34 -9.01
N ARG A 137 15.34 12.71 -8.33
CA ARG A 137 16.46 11.96 -8.93
C ARG A 137 16.16 10.48 -9.18
N CYS A 138 14.90 10.04 -9.05
CA CYS A 138 14.60 8.60 -9.11
C CYS A 138 14.98 7.95 -10.45
N ARG A 139 14.88 8.68 -11.57
CA ARG A 139 15.27 8.16 -12.89
C ARG A 139 16.77 8.02 -13.05
N GLU A 140 17.52 9.04 -12.62
CA GLU A 140 18.99 9.05 -12.66
C GLU A 140 19.56 7.90 -11.81
N ASN A 141 18.94 7.63 -10.66
CA ASN A 141 19.37 6.61 -9.72
C ASN A 141 18.80 5.21 -10.02
N GLY A 142 17.98 5.05 -11.06
CA GLY A 142 17.30 3.77 -11.33
C GLY A 142 16.37 3.30 -10.21
N ASP A 143 15.82 4.22 -9.41
CA ASP A 143 14.94 3.91 -8.28
C ASP A 143 13.54 3.51 -8.76
N THR A 144 13.42 2.23 -9.08
CA THR A 144 12.18 1.62 -9.57
C THR A 144 11.00 1.74 -8.60
N VAL A 145 11.26 1.84 -7.29
CA VAL A 145 10.21 2.00 -6.27
C VAL A 145 9.56 3.37 -6.40
N SER A 146 10.36 4.44 -6.40
CA SER A 146 9.86 5.80 -6.55
C SER A 146 9.18 6.02 -7.90
N ILE A 147 9.76 5.46 -8.97
CA ILE A 147 9.14 5.51 -10.30
C ILE A 147 7.77 4.83 -10.26
N ASN A 148 7.66 3.64 -9.67
CA ASN A 148 6.37 2.94 -9.58
C ASN A 148 5.36 3.70 -8.69
N ALA A 149 5.83 4.30 -7.59
CA ALA A 149 5.02 5.13 -6.71
C ALA A 149 4.44 6.34 -7.46
N LEU A 150 5.24 7.06 -8.23
CA LEU A 150 4.78 8.18 -9.04
C LEU A 150 3.83 7.75 -10.16
N ARG A 151 4.08 6.60 -10.79
CA ARG A 151 3.24 6.10 -11.89
C ARG A 151 1.88 5.61 -11.42
N ARG A 152 1.83 4.89 -10.30
CA ARG A 152 0.70 4.04 -9.89
C ARG A 152 0.31 4.12 -8.42
N GLY A 153 1.09 4.80 -7.60
CA GLY A 153 0.86 4.91 -6.18
C GLY A 153 -0.46 5.60 -5.85
N VAL A 154 -1.06 5.19 -4.74
CA VAL A 154 -2.27 5.80 -4.18
C VAL A 154 -1.90 6.45 -2.86
N MET A 155 -2.08 7.77 -2.77
CA MET A 155 -1.83 8.50 -1.53
C MET A 155 -2.88 8.14 -0.49
N ILE A 156 -2.44 7.75 0.70
CA ILE A 156 -3.30 7.27 1.80
C ILE A 156 -3.25 8.18 3.02
N PHE A 157 -2.32 9.12 3.01
CA PHE A 157 -2.17 10.22 3.95
C PHE A 157 -1.35 11.32 3.28
N ARG A 158 -1.68 12.57 3.58
CA ARG A 158 -0.87 13.73 3.25
C ARG A 158 -1.07 14.84 4.27
N THR A 159 -0.06 15.68 4.42
CA THR A 159 -0.15 16.92 5.21
C THR A 159 -0.79 18.04 4.38
N PHE A 160 -1.08 19.18 5.01
CA PHE A 160 -1.52 20.38 4.28
C PHE A 160 -0.39 21.03 3.48
N LEU A 161 0.87 20.71 3.79
CA LEU A 161 2.06 21.20 3.08
C LEU A 161 2.32 20.42 1.78
N PHE A 162 1.59 19.35 1.53
CA PHE A 162 1.79 18.47 0.39
C PHE A 162 0.44 18.02 -0.17
N GLU A 163 0.01 18.67 -1.25
CA GLU A 163 -1.28 18.45 -1.88
C GLU A 163 -1.26 17.40 -3.00
N ASP A 164 -2.45 16.99 -3.46
CA ASP A 164 -2.59 16.04 -4.59
C ASP A 164 -1.88 16.54 -5.85
N ASN A 165 -1.94 17.86 -6.10
CA ASN A 165 -1.26 18.50 -7.21
C ASN A 165 0.26 18.47 -7.04
N ASP A 166 0.78 18.54 -5.81
CA ASP A 166 2.21 18.47 -5.55
C ASP A 166 2.77 17.10 -5.91
N TRP A 167 2.04 16.02 -5.64
CA TRP A 167 2.44 14.68 -6.05
C TRP A 167 2.45 14.52 -7.58
N ALA A 168 1.44 15.06 -8.27
CA ALA A 168 1.40 15.05 -9.73
C ALA A 168 2.54 15.87 -10.33
N ASN A 169 2.79 17.07 -9.81
CA ASN A 169 3.87 17.96 -10.21
C ASN A 169 5.25 17.34 -9.93
N LEU A 170 5.41 16.66 -8.80
CA LEU A 170 6.62 15.92 -8.46
C LEU A 170 6.91 14.83 -9.50
N GLY A 171 5.88 14.10 -9.95
CA GLY A 171 6.00 13.12 -11.03
C GLY A 171 6.46 13.74 -12.35
N ILE A 172 5.86 14.87 -12.75
CA ILE A 172 6.26 15.61 -13.97
C ILE A 172 7.72 16.05 -13.88
N ARG A 173 8.12 16.66 -12.75
CA ARG A 173 9.48 17.14 -12.53
C ARG A 173 10.51 16.01 -12.47
N ALA A 174 10.14 14.86 -11.91
CA ALA A 174 10.96 13.65 -11.92
C ALA A 174 11.01 12.96 -13.31
N GLY A 175 10.31 13.51 -14.31
CA GLY A 175 10.24 12.94 -15.65
C GLY A 175 9.49 11.59 -15.70
N VAL A 176 8.58 11.35 -14.77
CA VAL A 176 7.79 10.11 -14.65
C VAL A 176 6.35 10.38 -15.04
N LYS A 177 5.94 9.88 -16.20
CA LYS A 177 4.56 10.01 -16.68
C LYS A 177 3.63 9.07 -15.91
N ARG A 178 2.58 9.63 -15.32
CA ARG A 178 1.51 8.88 -14.64
C ARG A 178 0.84 7.90 -15.60
N ASP A 179 0.53 6.70 -15.11
CA ASP A 179 -0.20 5.69 -15.87
C ASP A 179 -1.71 5.99 -15.82
N ALA A 180 -2.22 6.72 -16.82
CA ALA A 180 -3.63 7.09 -16.92
C ALA A 180 -4.54 5.92 -17.34
N SER A 181 -3.97 4.81 -17.81
CA SER A 181 -4.73 3.63 -18.28
C SER A 181 -5.36 2.82 -17.14
N ARG A 182 -5.04 3.16 -15.89
CA ARG A 182 -5.64 2.55 -14.71
C ARG A 182 -6.27 3.65 -13.87
N PRO A 183 -7.61 3.69 -13.73
CA PRO A 183 -8.23 4.60 -12.78
C PRO A 183 -7.60 4.38 -11.39
N ARG A 184 -7.70 5.39 -10.50
CA ARG A 184 -7.42 5.23 -9.07
C ARG A 184 -8.27 4.02 -8.60
N ALA A 185 -7.72 2.81 -8.64
CA ALA A 185 -8.51 1.59 -8.56
C ALA A 185 -8.89 1.38 -7.10
N TYR A 186 -10.02 1.97 -6.73
CA TYR A 186 -10.62 1.86 -5.43
C TYR A 186 -11.40 0.54 -5.36
N TYR A 187 -10.80 -0.49 -4.78
CA TYR A 187 -11.45 -1.78 -4.67
C TYR A 187 -12.42 -1.79 -3.48
N TYR A 188 -13.72 -1.75 -3.77
CA TYR A 188 -14.78 -2.01 -2.81
C TYR A 188 -15.19 -3.49 -2.81
N LYS A 189 -15.51 -4.05 -1.63
CA LYS A 189 -16.39 -5.22 -1.51
C LYS A 189 -17.57 -4.83 -0.61
N GLY A 190 -18.72 -4.62 -1.23
CA GLY A 190 -20.01 -4.65 -0.56
C GLY A 190 -20.56 -6.06 -0.48
N PRO A 191 -21.72 -6.24 0.19
CA PRO A 191 -22.36 -7.54 0.34
C PRO A 191 -22.72 -8.20 -1.01
N HIS A 192 -22.82 -7.44 -2.11
CA HIS A 192 -23.08 -7.96 -3.44
C HIS A 192 -22.20 -7.28 -4.50
N LYS A 193 -21.35 -8.09 -5.18
CA LYS A 193 -20.51 -7.80 -6.37
C LYS A 193 -19.46 -6.67 -6.27
N TYR A 194 -18.38 -6.84 -7.02
CA TYR A 194 -17.30 -5.87 -7.19
C TYR A 194 -17.84 -4.69 -8.00
N LEU A 195 -17.70 -3.46 -7.48
CA LEU A 195 -17.98 -2.25 -8.23
C LEU A 195 -16.65 -1.54 -8.48
N GLU A 196 -16.24 -1.48 -9.74
CA GLU A 196 -15.13 -0.63 -10.19
C GLU A 196 -15.68 0.79 -10.31
N ILE A 197 -15.16 1.71 -9.50
CA ILE A 197 -15.50 3.14 -9.61
C ILE A 197 -14.30 3.82 -10.25
N SER A 198 -14.40 4.08 -11.55
CA SER A 198 -13.52 5.00 -12.26
C SER A 198 -13.81 6.41 -11.80
N VAL A 199 -12.82 7.08 -11.23
CA VAL A 199 -12.85 8.54 -11.03
C VAL A 199 -11.88 9.12 -12.05
N GLY A 200 -12.41 9.96 -12.95
CA GLY A 200 -11.66 10.65 -14.00
C GLY A 200 -10.59 11.59 -13.47
#